data_AF-A0A3M1RAT9-F1
#
_entry.id   AF-A0A3M1RAT9-F1
#
_cell.length_a   1.000
_cell.length_b   1.000
_cell.length_c   1.000
_cell.angle_alpha   90.00
_cell.angle_beta   90.00
_cell.angle_gamma   90.00
#
_symmetry.space_group_name_H-M   'P 1'
#
loop_
_entity.id
_entity.type
_entity.pdbx_description
1 polymer ?
#
loop_
_entity_poly.entity_id
_entity_poly.type
_entity_poly.pdbx_seq_one_letter_code
_entity_poly.pdbx_strand_id
1 'polypeptide(L)'
;MYRGVPSVDRLAPDRVFYLRHEDSADVLGEWLAELDSAVSWYIGSVNRPATTRLLEWQRTHRPQDRVVLLTYEDVPLDVRVPDPDMVGIDRLLDAAAADRLRREGSPAVVVDLGTAITVDLVSADGGFLGGAILPGLAMAARALHDYTDLLPLIDVTRLD
;
A
#
# COMPACT_ATOMS: atom_id res chain seq x y z
N MET A 1 15.90 -21.88 -1.12
CA MET A 1 16.27 -22.30 0.24
C MET A 1 16.16 -21.06 1.15
N TYR A 2 14.98 -20.80 1.70
CA TYR A 2 14.75 -19.67 2.62
C TYR A 2 15.27 -20.05 4.01
N ARG A 3 16.19 -19.25 4.57
CA ARG A 3 16.63 -19.39 5.97
C ARG A 3 15.52 -18.85 6.89
N GLY A 4 15.33 -19.54 8.01
CA GLY A 4 14.14 -19.49 8.87
C GLY A 4 13.66 -18.10 9.26
N VAL A 5 12.35 -17.90 9.08
CA VAL A 5 11.58 -16.84 9.75
C VAL A 5 11.48 -17.23 11.23
N PRO A 6 11.86 -16.37 12.19
CA PRO A 6 11.64 -16.63 13.61
C PRO A 6 10.16 -16.88 13.88
N SER A 7 9.83 -17.87 14.72
CA SER A 7 8.43 -18.20 14.99
C SER A 7 7.72 -17.02 15.67
N VAL A 8 6.61 -16.61 15.08
CA VAL A 8 5.79 -15.44 15.45
C VAL A 8 4.81 -15.84 16.57
N ASP A 9 5.27 -16.56 17.58
CA ASP A 9 4.36 -17.21 18.55
C ASP A 9 3.90 -16.27 19.69
N ARG A 10 4.17 -14.97 19.63
CA ARG A 10 3.69 -13.95 20.60
C ARG A 10 3.41 -12.56 20.00
N LEU A 11 2.96 -12.48 18.75
CA LEU A 11 2.24 -11.29 18.29
C LEU A 11 0.77 -11.68 18.33
N ALA A 12 -0.09 -11.06 19.14
CA ALA A 12 -1.54 -11.28 19.04
C ALA A 12 -2.02 -10.61 17.74
N PRO A 13 -2.23 -11.34 16.62
CA PRO A 13 -2.38 -10.76 15.29
C PRO A 13 -3.86 -10.75 14.85
N ASP A 14 -4.80 -10.83 15.78
CA ASP A 14 -6.22 -11.07 15.49
C ASP A 14 -7.08 -9.79 15.38
N ARG A 15 -6.46 -8.60 15.38
CA ARG A 15 -7.18 -7.32 15.37
C ARG A 15 -6.78 -6.45 14.18
N VAL A 16 -7.76 -6.12 13.33
CA VAL A 16 -7.66 -5.05 12.32
C VAL A 16 -8.24 -3.77 12.93
N PHE A 17 -7.44 -2.71 13.00
CA PHE A 17 -7.88 -1.41 13.51
C PHE A 17 -8.15 -0.45 12.36
N TYR A 18 -9.32 0.17 12.37
CA TYR A 18 -9.65 1.28 11.48
C TYR A 18 -9.34 2.58 12.21
N LEU A 19 -8.15 3.12 12.00
CA LEU A 19 -7.73 4.36 12.61
C LEU A 19 -8.38 5.53 11.87
N ARG A 20 -9.22 6.31 12.57
CA ARG A 20 -9.62 7.64 12.09
C ARG A 20 -8.46 8.59 12.30
N HIS A 21 -8.32 9.59 11.42
CA HIS A 21 -7.17 10.52 11.40
C HIS A 21 -6.94 11.25 12.74
N GLU A 22 -7.96 11.33 13.60
CA GLU A 22 -8.00 12.10 14.84
C GLU A 22 -7.34 11.35 16.03
N ASP A 23 -7.48 10.01 16.08
CA ASP A 23 -7.08 9.18 17.24
C ASP A 23 -6.00 8.13 16.88
N SER A 24 -5.44 8.23 15.67
CA SER A 24 -4.60 7.18 15.06
C SER A 24 -3.30 6.86 15.81
N ALA A 25 -2.70 7.86 16.46
CA ALA A 25 -1.41 7.74 17.13
C ALA A 25 -1.49 6.98 18.46
N ASP A 26 -2.50 7.27 19.28
CA ASP A 26 -2.64 6.68 20.62
C ASP A 26 -3.02 5.19 20.53
N VAL A 27 -3.95 4.85 19.63
CA VAL A 27 -4.37 3.46 19.39
C VAL A 27 -3.23 2.62 18.83
N LEU A 28 -2.40 3.17 17.93
CA LEU A 28 -1.22 2.49 17.42
C LEU A 28 -0.20 2.22 18.54
N GLY A 29 -0.06 3.17 19.46
CA GLY A 29 0.79 3.03 20.65
C GLY A 29 0.33 1.95 21.59
N GLU A 30 -0.96 1.94 21.92
CA GLU A 30 -1.57 0.91 22.78
C GLU A 30 -1.40 -0.49 22.18
N TRP A 31 -1.67 -0.65 20.88
CA TRP A 31 -1.53 -1.95 20.22
C TRP A 31 -0.08 -2.43 20.20
N LEU A 32 0.88 -1.54 19.94
CA LEU A 32 2.29 -1.91 19.91
C LEU A 32 2.91 -2.02 21.30
N ALA A 33 2.27 -1.50 22.35
CA ALA A 33 2.71 -1.69 23.73
C ALA A 33 2.66 -3.17 24.14
N GLU A 34 1.83 -3.98 23.47
CA GLU A 34 1.80 -5.45 23.62
C GLU A 34 3.07 -6.13 23.06
N LEU A 35 3.91 -5.40 22.31
CA LEU A 35 5.16 -5.92 21.74
C LEU A 35 6.35 -5.67 22.68
N ASP A 36 6.79 -6.72 23.35
CA ASP A 36 7.95 -6.72 24.27
C ASP A 36 9.31 -6.63 23.56
N SER A 37 9.37 -6.88 22.25
CA SER A 37 10.61 -6.92 21.46
C SER A 37 10.69 -5.81 20.42
N ALA A 38 11.91 -5.38 20.10
CA ALA A 38 12.16 -4.51 18.96
C ALA A 38 11.76 -5.20 17.64
N VAL A 39 11.15 -4.45 16.73
CA VAL A 39 10.69 -4.94 15.42
C VAL A 39 11.31 -4.16 14.26
N SER A 40 11.13 -4.66 13.04
CA SER A 40 11.45 -3.95 11.81
C SER A 40 10.18 -3.56 11.07
N TRP A 41 10.04 -2.27 10.77
CA TRP A 41 8.94 -1.70 10.03
C TRP A 41 9.32 -1.59 8.55
N TYR A 42 8.46 -2.09 7.67
CA TYR A 42 8.57 -1.91 6.23
C TYR A 42 7.39 -1.09 5.75
N ILE A 43 7.64 0.12 5.27
CA ILE A 43 6.60 1.12 5.00
C ILE A 43 6.57 1.39 3.49
N GLY A 44 5.52 0.93 2.82
CA GLY A 44 5.12 1.41 1.50
C GLY A 44 4.16 2.59 1.67
N SER A 45 4.48 3.76 1.10
CA SER A 45 3.59 4.91 1.13
C SER A 45 3.76 5.79 -0.11
N VAL A 46 2.62 6.25 -0.63
CA VAL A 46 2.52 7.30 -1.65
C VAL A 46 2.11 8.65 -1.04
N ASN A 47 1.90 8.72 0.28
CA ASN A 47 1.43 9.89 1.01
C ASN A 47 2.52 10.44 1.93
N ARG A 48 3.28 11.44 1.44
CA ARG A 48 4.41 12.03 2.19
C ARG A 48 4.00 12.61 3.55
N PRO A 49 2.91 13.41 3.68
CA PRO A 49 2.48 13.91 4.99
C PRO A 49 2.18 12.79 6.00
N ALA A 50 1.50 11.73 5.58
CA ALA A 50 1.21 10.59 6.45
C ALA A 50 2.50 9.86 6.85
N THR A 51 3.42 9.65 5.90
CA THR A 51 4.74 9.06 6.17
C THR A 51 5.50 9.86 7.22
N THR A 52 5.60 11.19 7.06
CA THR A 52 6.31 12.04 8.01
C THR A 52 5.75 11.92 9.42
N ARG A 53 4.42 12.00 9.56
CA ARG A 53 3.75 11.86 10.87
C ARG A 53 3.98 10.50 11.51
N LEU A 54 3.90 9.43 10.71
CA LEU A 54 4.17 8.08 11.20
C LEU A 54 5.62 7.94 11.70
N LEU A 55 6.59 8.49 10.98
CA LEU A 55 7.99 8.43 11.37
C LEU A 55 8.29 9.25 12.63
N GLU A 56 7.70 10.43 12.76
CA GLU A 56 7.82 11.25 13.98
C GLU A 56 7.23 10.54 15.19
N TRP A 57 6.05 9.94 15.01
CA TRP A 57 5.39 9.15 16.04
C TRP A 57 6.24 7.93 16.42
N GLN A 58 6.71 7.15 15.45
CA GLN A 58 7.50 5.94 15.68
C GLN A 58 8.82 6.26 16.40
N ARG A 59 9.52 7.33 16.02
CA ARG A 59 10.76 7.76 16.70
C ARG A 59 10.54 8.12 18.16
N THR A 60 9.37 8.68 18.48
CA THR A 60 9.03 9.11 19.84
C THR A 60 8.63 7.92 20.71
N HIS A 61 7.86 6.99 20.18
CA HIS A 61 7.23 5.91 20.96
C HIS A 61 8.00 4.58 20.91
N ARG A 62 8.70 4.31 19.81
CA ARG A 62 9.46 3.07 19.59
C ARG A 62 10.85 3.32 18.99
N PRO A 63 11.70 4.14 19.62
CA PRO A 63 13.03 4.48 19.11
C PRO A 63 13.96 3.27 18.90
N GLN A 64 13.66 2.15 19.56
CA GLN A 64 14.39 0.88 19.42
C GLN A 64 14.11 0.14 18.12
N ASP A 65 13.00 0.44 17.45
CA ASP A 65 12.60 -0.29 16.24
C ASP A 65 13.38 0.21 15.01
N ARG A 66 13.65 -0.70 14.09
CA ARG A 66 14.23 -0.37 12.78
C ARG A 66 13.12 0.03 11.81
N VAL A 67 13.34 1.08 11.02
CA VAL A 67 12.39 1.48 9.97
C VAL A 67 13.05 1.45 8.60
N VAL A 68 12.33 0.90 7.62
CA VAL A 68 12.68 0.87 6.20
C VAL A 68 11.52 1.46 5.42
N LEU A 69 11.77 2.59 4.74
CA LEU A 69 10.86 3.11 3.73
C LEU A 69 11.14 2.35 2.44
N LEU A 70 10.14 1.65 1.92
CA LEU A 70 10.27 0.88 0.70
C LEU A 70 10.35 1.80 -0.51
N THR A 71 11.32 1.54 -1.36
CA THR A 71 11.49 2.15 -2.68
C THR A 71 11.34 1.09 -3.75
N TYR A 72 11.34 1.49 -5.03
CA TYR A 72 11.30 0.54 -6.14
C TYR A 72 12.48 -0.45 -6.13
N GLU A 73 13.63 -0.05 -5.55
CA GLU A 73 14.84 -0.88 -5.45
C GLU A 73 14.69 -2.04 -4.44
N ASP A 74 13.79 -1.90 -3.47
CA ASP A 74 13.54 -2.91 -2.44
C ASP A 74 12.55 -4.00 -2.90
N VAL A 75 11.82 -3.74 -3.98
CA VAL A 75 10.83 -4.67 -4.52
C VAL A 75 11.52 -5.65 -5.46
N PRO A 76 11.37 -6.98 -5.27
CA PRO A 76 12.06 -7.99 -6.07
C PRO A 76 11.38 -8.16 -7.44
N LEU A 77 11.38 -7.10 -8.25
CA LEU A 77 10.69 -6.99 -9.53
C LEU A 77 11.55 -6.16 -10.49
N ASP A 78 11.64 -6.58 -11.75
CA ASP A 78 12.34 -5.80 -12.79
C ASP A 78 11.41 -4.69 -13.29
N VAL A 79 11.64 -3.45 -12.85
CA VAL A 79 10.77 -2.29 -13.14
C VAL A 79 11.19 -1.65 -14.47
N ARG A 80 10.43 -1.94 -15.53
CA ARG A 80 10.75 -1.57 -16.92
C ARG A 80 9.95 -0.38 -17.42
N VAL A 81 9.99 0.72 -16.68
CA VAL A 81 9.44 2.02 -17.10
C VAL A 81 10.55 3.07 -17.12
N PRO A 82 10.39 4.19 -17.87
CA PRO A 82 11.43 5.21 -17.96
C PRO A 82 11.85 5.82 -16.61
N ASP A 83 10.90 6.04 -15.71
CA ASP A 83 11.10 6.65 -14.39
C ASP A 83 10.59 5.71 -13.27
N PRO A 84 11.38 4.68 -12.87
CA PRO A 84 10.96 3.68 -11.89
C PRO A 84 10.62 4.25 -10.50
N ASP A 85 11.29 5.33 -10.09
CA ASP A 85 11.10 6.03 -8.83
C ASP A 85 9.78 6.82 -8.76
N MET A 86 9.15 7.06 -9.90
CA MET A 86 7.85 7.71 -10.01
C MET A 86 6.68 6.73 -9.94
N VAL A 87 6.94 5.42 -9.92
CA VAL A 87 5.91 4.40 -9.76
C VAL A 87 5.47 4.34 -8.29
N GLY A 88 4.16 4.34 -8.06
CA GLY A 88 3.60 4.12 -6.74
C GLY A 88 4.09 2.79 -6.16
N ILE A 89 4.59 2.83 -4.92
CA ILE A 89 5.12 1.64 -4.25
C ILE A 89 4.04 0.57 -4.03
N ASP A 90 2.78 1.00 -3.84
CA ASP A 90 1.60 0.15 -3.81
C ASP A 90 1.48 -0.69 -5.10
N ARG A 91 1.56 -0.06 -6.27
CA ARG A 91 1.53 -0.75 -7.57
C ARG A 91 2.64 -1.79 -7.73
N LEU A 92 3.85 -1.47 -7.24
CA LEU A 92 4.98 -2.39 -7.29
C LEU A 92 4.80 -3.59 -6.34
N LEU A 93 4.24 -3.36 -5.15
CA LEU A 93 3.94 -4.43 -4.19
C LEU A 93 2.86 -5.38 -4.73
N ASP A 94 1.80 -4.84 -5.35
CA ASP A 94 0.75 -5.64 -5.98
C ASP A 94 1.30 -6.43 -7.17
N ALA A 95 2.14 -5.82 -8.00
CA ALA A 95 2.79 -6.48 -9.11
C ALA A 95 3.75 -7.59 -8.66
N ALA A 96 4.50 -7.37 -7.58
CA ALA A 96 5.37 -8.40 -6.99
C ALA A 96 4.57 -9.58 -6.41
N ALA A 97 3.40 -9.31 -5.83
CA ALA A 97 2.48 -10.37 -5.40
C ALA A 97 1.92 -11.15 -6.60
N ALA A 98 1.48 -10.44 -7.65
CA ALA A 98 0.97 -11.07 -8.86
C ALA A 98 2.04 -11.92 -9.58
N ASP A 99 3.28 -11.46 -9.64
CA ASP A 99 4.40 -12.22 -10.22
C ASP A 99 4.64 -13.55 -9.50
N ARG A 100 4.42 -13.58 -8.18
CA ARG A 100 4.50 -14.80 -7.37
C ARG A 100 3.32 -15.75 -7.53
N LEU A 101 2.14 -15.21 -7.81
CA LEU A 101 0.89 -15.98 -7.85
C LEU A 101 0.53 -16.48 -9.25
N ARG A 102 0.97 -15.78 -10.30
CA ARG A 102 0.70 -16.14 -11.69
C ARG A 102 1.39 -17.47 -12.04
N ARG A 103 0.90 -18.11 -13.11
CA ARG A 103 1.61 -19.26 -13.68
C ARG A 103 2.93 -18.78 -14.28
N GLU A 104 4.01 -19.48 -13.97
CA GLU A 104 5.34 -19.20 -14.52
C GLU A 104 5.27 -19.13 -16.06
N GLY A 105 5.89 -18.12 -16.65
CA GLY A 105 5.87 -17.86 -18.09
C GLY A 105 4.57 -17.26 -18.65
N SER A 106 3.58 -16.90 -17.83
CA SER A 106 2.35 -16.22 -18.28
C SER A 106 2.29 -14.76 -17.82
N PRO A 107 1.91 -13.79 -18.67
CA PRO A 107 1.75 -12.41 -18.23
C PRO A 107 0.56 -12.26 -17.28
N ALA A 108 0.54 -11.20 -16.48
CA ALA A 108 -0.55 -10.89 -15.57
C ALA A 108 -0.97 -9.42 -15.68
N VAL A 109 -2.28 -9.17 -15.63
CA VAL A 109 -2.84 -7.82 -15.43
C VAL A 109 -3.26 -7.74 -13.97
N VAL A 110 -2.80 -6.69 -13.30
CA VAL A 110 -3.07 -6.41 -11.90
C VAL A 110 -3.99 -5.20 -11.85
N VAL A 111 -5.09 -5.31 -11.10
CA VAL A 111 -6.06 -4.22 -10.96
C VAL A 111 -6.30 -3.98 -9.48
N ASP A 112 -5.97 -2.79 -8.99
CA ASP A 112 -6.35 -2.33 -7.65
C ASP A 112 -7.50 -1.32 -7.77
N LEU A 113 -8.54 -1.52 -6.96
CA LEU A 113 -9.79 -0.76 -6.96
C LEU A 113 -9.90 0.04 -5.66
N GLY A 114 -9.05 1.05 -5.53
CA GLY A 114 -8.98 1.91 -4.35
C GLY A 114 -9.52 3.32 -4.60
N THR A 115 -8.91 4.30 -3.91
CA THR A 115 -9.20 5.73 -4.14
C THR A 115 -8.91 6.14 -5.58
N ALA A 116 -7.86 5.60 -6.17
CA ALA A 116 -7.66 5.52 -7.60
C ALA A 116 -7.82 4.06 -8.04
N ILE A 117 -8.12 3.84 -9.31
CA ILE A 117 -8.04 2.52 -9.94
C ILE A 117 -6.70 2.44 -10.67
N THR A 118 -5.91 1.42 -10.39
CA THR A 118 -4.66 1.15 -11.11
C THR A 118 -4.84 -0.12 -11.96
N VAL A 119 -4.21 -0.13 -13.13
CA VAL A 119 -4.17 -1.30 -14.02
C VAL A 119 -2.73 -1.48 -14.47
N ASP A 120 -2.06 -2.50 -13.97
CA ASP A 120 -0.64 -2.75 -14.19
C ASP A 120 -0.39 -4.06 -14.96
N LEU A 121 0.65 -4.07 -15.80
CA LEU A 121 1.03 -5.24 -16.58
C LEU A 121 2.36 -5.81 -16.07
N VAL A 122 2.33 -7.09 -15.71
CA VAL A 122 3.52 -7.91 -15.46
C VAL A 122 3.75 -8.82 -16.65
N SER A 123 4.96 -8.80 -17.21
CA SER A 123 5.35 -9.62 -18.34
C SER A 123 5.48 -11.10 -17.97
N ALA A 124 5.54 -11.96 -18.99
CA ALA A 124 5.71 -13.41 -18.80
C ALA A 124 6.99 -13.80 -18.02
N ASP A 125 8.04 -12.98 -18.13
CA ASP A 125 9.32 -13.13 -17.45
C ASP A 125 9.42 -12.34 -16.13
N GLY A 126 8.31 -11.73 -15.67
CA GLY A 126 8.24 -11.09 -14.34
C GLY A 126 8.68 -9.63 -14.28
N GLY A 127 8.79 -8.95 -15.43
CA GLY A 127 9.02 -7.52 -15.49
C GLY A 127 7.74 -6.71 -15.33
N PHE A 128 7.80 -5.64 -14.53
CA PHE A 128 6.74 -4.64 -14.47
C PHE A 128 6.83 -3.71 -15.68
N LEU A 129 5.80 -3.69 -16.51
CA LEU A 129 5.78 -2.93 -17.77
C LEU A 129 5.04 -1.59 -17.65
N GLY A 130 4.61 -1.21 -16.45
CA GLY A 130 3.75 -0.05 -16.24
C GLY A 130 2.27 -0.37 -16.45
N GLY A 131 1.48 0.68 -16.65
CA GLY A 131 0.04 0.58 -16.54
C GLY A 131 -0.70 1.90 -16.69
N ALA A 132 -1.98 1.88 -16.34
CA ALA A 132 -2.88 3.03 -16.32
C ALA A 132 -3.32 3.37 -14.89
N ILE A 133 -3.62 4.65 -14.65
CA ILE A 133 -4.23 5.15 -13.42
C ILE A 133 -5.53 5.87 -13.82
N LEU A 134 -6.62 5.52 -13.17
CA LEU A 134 -7.96 6.07 -13.39
C LEU A 134 -8.51 6.62 -12.07
N PRO A 135 -9.44 7.60 -12.10
CA PRO A 135 -10.15 8.01 -10.89
C PRO A 135 -10.95 6.82 -10.35
N GLY A 136 -10.89 6.59 -9.03
CA GLY A 136 -11.79 5.64 -8.38
C GLY A 136 -13.24 6.12 -8.43
N LEU A 137 -14.20 5.22 -8.17
CA LEU A 137 -15.63 5.51 -8.31
C LEU A 137 -16.07 6.74 -7.52
N ALA A 138 -15.68 6.82 -6.24
CA ALA A 138 -16.01 7.96 -5.38
C ALA A 138 -15.39 9.28 -5.89
N MET A 139 -14.18 9.22 -6.44
CA MET A 139 -13.49 10.37 -7.02
C MET A 139 -14.17 10.83 -8.31
N ALA A 140 -14.57 9.89 -9.18
CA ALA A 140 -15.30 10.17 -10.40
C ALA A 140 -16.68 10.78 -10.13
N ALA A 141 -17.43 10.23 -9.16
CA ALA A 141 -18.72 10.78 -8.75
C ALA A 141 -18.58 12.20 -8.18
N ARG A 142 -17.56 12.43 -7.34
CA ARG A 142 -17.23 13.77 -6.83
C ARG A 142 -16.86 14.73 -7.95
N ALA A 143 -16.04 14.32 -8.91
CA ALA A 143 -15.67 15.17 -10.03
C ALA A 143 -16.89 15.59 -10.87
N LEU A 144 -17.83 14.68 -11.14
CA LEU A 144 -19.07 15.03 -11.84
C LEU A 144 -19.92 16.02 -11.04
N HIS A 145 -20.00 15.86 -9.72
CA HIS A 145 -20.72 16.79 -8.86
C HIS A 145 -20.06 18.18 -8.79
N ASP A 146 -18.75 18.22 -8.52
CA ASP A 146 -18.03 19.46 -8.26
C ASP A 146 -17.80 20.30 -9.54
N TYR A 147 -17.77 19.65 -10.72
CA TYR A 147 -17.47 20.29 -12.01
C TYR A 147 -18.66 20.36 -12.98
N THR A 148 -19.90 20.14 -12.51
CA THR A 148 -21.11 20.39 -13.30
C THR A 148 -22.21 21.04 -12.47
N ASP A 149 -23.02 21.91 -13.08
CA ASP A 149 -23.97 22.75 -12.32
C ASP A 149 -25.17 22.00 -11.74
N LEU A 150 -25.55 20.87 -12.33
CA LEU A 150 -26.82 20.19 -12.06
C LEU A 150 -26.67 18.74 -11.57
N LEU A 151 -25.47 18.15 -11.61
CA LEU A 151 -25.33 16.76 -11.18
C LEU A 151 -25.24 16.68 -9.65
N PRO A 152 -26.12 15.90 -9.00
CA PRO A 152 -26.03 15.67 -7.56
C PRO A 152 -24.82 14.81 -7.22
N LEU A 153 -24.32 14.95 -6.00
CA LEU A 153 -23.35 14.00 -5.46
C LEU A 153 -24.03 12.65 -5.25
N ILE A 154 -23.62 11.64 -6.02
CA ILE A 154 -24.11 10.28 -5.89
C ILE A 154 -23.30 9.54 -4.84
N ASP A 155 -23.99 8.83 -3.95
CA ASP A 155 -23.37 7.88 -3.04
C ASP A 155 -23.03 6.59 -3.79
N VAL A 156 -21.74 6.40 -4.09
CA VAL A 156 -21.25 5.25 -4.84
C VAL A 156 -21.36 3.92 -4.10
N THR A 157 -21.63 3.94 -2.79
CA THR A 157 -21.83 2.72 -1.98
C THR A 157 -23.24 2.13 -2.13
N ARG A 158 -24.13 2.81 -2.85
CA ARG A 158 -25.53 2.44 -3.07
C ARG A 158 -25.85 2.18 -4.54
N LEU A 159 -24.81 2.00 -5.35
CA LEU A 159 -24.92 1.67 -6.77
C LEU A 159 -25.05 0.15 -6.88
N ASP A 160 -26.25 -0.34 -6.62
CA ASP A 160 -26.65 -1.75 -6.66
C ASP A 160 -27.61 -1.98 -7.84
#